data_AF-A0A8J3JHS7-F1
#
_entry.id   AF-A0A8J3JHS7-F1
#
_cell.length_a   1.000
_cell.length_b   1.000
_cell.length_c   1.000
_cell.angle_alpha   90.00
_cell.angle_beta   90.00
_cell.angle_gamma   90.00
#
_symmetry.space_group_name_H-M   'P 1'
#
loop_
_entity.id
_entity.type
_entity.pdbx_description
1 polymer ?
#
loop_
_entity_poly.entity_id
_entity_poly.type
_entity_poly.pdbx_seq_one_letter_code
_entity_poly.pdbx_strand_id
1 'polypeptide(L)'
;MTGIVCGSDLMALGAIRAARQRGLSIPDDVSVVGYDDSPLIAFTDPPLTTVRQPVTAMAVAAVRALIDEINGHGTHRSEYVFRPELVVRSSTGAVKQLLVA
;
A
#
# COMPACT_ATOMS: atom_id res chain seq x y z
N MET A 1 -12.99 -15.57 3.85
CA MET A 1 -12.29 -14.28 3.68
C MET A 1 -11.60 -14.33 2.34
N THR A 2 -11.91 -13.42 1.41
CA THR A 2 -11.42 -13.46 0.01
C THR A 2 -10.36 -12.40 -0.29
N GLY A 3 -10.11 -11.47 0.63
CA GLY A 3 -9.12 -10.42 0.47
C GLY A 3 -8.62 -9.86 1.80
N ILE A 4 -7.39 -9.32 1.80
CA ILE A 4 -6.74 -8.66 2.95
C ILE A 4 -6.18 -7.32 2.48
N VAL A 5 -6.42 -6.25 3.25
CA VAL A 5 -5.76 -4.95 3.05
C VAL A 5 -4.82 -4.73 4.23
N CYS A 6 -3.53 -4.58 3.93
CA CYS A 6 -2.48 -4.41 4.92
C CYS A 6 -2.04 -2.95 4.96
N GLY A 7 -1.75 -2.43 6.16
CA GLY A 7 -1.30 -1.04 6.35
C GLY A 7 0.18 -0.78 6.01
N SER A 8 0.90 -1.77 5.49
CA SER A 8 2.26 -1.63 4.95
C SER A 8 2.59 -2.83 4.05
N ASP A 9 3.55 -2.65 3.15
CA ASP A 9 4.05 -3.71 2.28
C ASP A 9 4.65 -4.87 3.10
N LEU A 10 5.33 -4.57 4.22
CA LEU A 10 5.89 -5.60 5.10
C LEU A 10 4.81 -6.47 5.76
N MET A 11 3.71 -5.86 6.19
CA MET A 11 2.56 -6.61 6.70
C MET A 11 1.93 -7.46 5.60
N ALA A 12 1.82 -6.95 4.37
CA ALA A 12 1.33 -7.71 3.23
C ALA A 12 2.19 -8.93 2.92
N LEU A 13 3.51 -8.79 2.94
CA LEU A 13 4.43 -9.92 2.75
C LEU A 13 4.32 -10.95 3.87
N GLY A 14 4.14 -10.51 5.12
CA GLY A 14 3.83 -11.39 6.25
C GLY A 14 2.53 -12.17 6.04
N ALA A 15 1.48 -11.49 5.57
CA ALA A 15 0.19 -12.10 5.27
C ALA A 15 0.28 -13.12 4.12
N ILE A 16 0.97 -12.79 3.03
CA ILE A 16 1.23 -13.69 1.90
C ILE A 16 1.99 -14.93 2.38
N ARG A 17 3.03 -14.75 3.20
CA ARG A 17 3.80 -15.86 3.78
C ARG A 17 2.91 -16.76 4.62
N ALA A 18 2.09 -16.19 5.50
CA ALA A 18 1.20 -16.97 6.36
C ALA A 18 0.10 -17.71 5.57
N ALA A 19 -0.44 -17.09 4.52
CA ALA A 19 -1.40 -17.73 3.63
C ALA A 19 -0.78 -18.93 2.90
N ARG A 20 0.43 -18.77 2.34
CA ARG A 20 1.19 -19.85 1.70
C ARG A 20 1.51 -20.99 2.65
N GLN A 21 1.88 -20.70 3.90
CA GLN A 21 2.10 -21.72 4.93
C GLN A 21 0.85 -22.56 5.25
N ARG A 22 -0.34 -22.03 4.94
CA ARG A 22 -1.62 -22.72 5.08
C ARG A 22 -2.09 -23.38 3.78
N GLY A 23 -1.24 -23.41 2.75
CA GLY A 23 -1.56 -23.98 1.44
C GLY A 23 -2.47 -23.10 0.58
N LEU A 24 -2.68 -21.83 0.93
CA LEU A 24 -3.49 -20.90 0.14
C LEU A 24 -2.64 -20.22 -0.94
N SER A 25 -3.22 -20.09 -2.13
CA SER A 25 -2.64 -19.43 -3.28
C SER A 25 -3.06 -17.96 -3.38
N ILE A 26 -2.13 -17.11 -3.85
CA ILE A 26 -2.35 -15.68 -4.04
C ILE A 26 -2.22 -15.41 -5.55
N PRO A 27 -3.21 -14.79 -6.22
CA PRO A 27 -4.43 -14.21 -5.66
C PRO A 27 -5.64 -15.15 -5.59
N ASP A 28 -5.51 -16.41 -6.03
CA ASP A 28 -6.66 -17.26 -6.36
C ASP A 28 -7.53 -17.65 -5.17
N ASP A 29 -6.95 -17.86 -3.98
CA ASP A 29 -7.70 -18.16 -2.75
C ASP A 29 -7.88 -16.91 -1.87
N VAL A 30 -6.85 -16.06 -1.81
CA VAL A 30 -6.91 -14.78 -1.11
C VAL A 30 -6.17 -13.70 -1.88
N SER A 31 -6.85 -12.58 -2.10
CA SER A 31 -6.22 -11.35 -2.59
C SER A 31 -5.53 -10.61 -1.45
N VAL A 32 -4.39 -9.97 -1.71
CA VAL A 32 -3.65 -9.17 -0.72
C VAL A 32 -3.28 -7.82 -1.33
N VAL A 33 -3.59 -6.75 -0.61
CA VAL A 33 -3.20 -5.37 -0.92
C VAL A 33 -2.22 -4.87 0.14
N GLY A 34 -1.10 -4.29 -0.28
CA GLY A 34 -0.15 -3.59 0.58
C GLY A 34 -0.40 -2.08 0.67
N TYR A 35 0.57 -1.39 1.28
CA TYR A 35 0.60 0.05 1.41
C TYR A 35 2.07 0.48 1.39
N ASP A 36 2.40 1.60 0.73
CA ASP A 36 3.72 2.25 0.57
C ASP A 36 4.24 2.23 -0.88
N ASP A 37 4.18 1.09 -1.58
CA ASP A 37 4.86 0.85 -2.88
C ASP A 37 6.39 0.95 -2.81
N SER A 38 6.95 0.28 -1.80
CA SER A 38 8.39 0.22 -1.57
C SER A 38 9.14 -0.36 -2.78
N PRO A 39 10.38 0.07 -3.10
CA PRO A 39 11.04 -0.23 -4.38
C PRO A 39 11.07 -1.70 -4.83
N LEU A 40 11.08 -2.64 -3.89
CA LEU A 40 11.20 -4.08 -4.19
C LEU A 40 9.87 -4.81 -4.35
N ILE A 41 8.72 -4.19 -4.01
CA ILE A 41 7.45 -4.92 -3.92
C ILE A 41 6.86 -5.26 -5.29
N ALA A 42 7.31 -4.56 -6.34
CA ALA A 42 6.99 -4.91 -7.72
C ALA A 42 7.67 -6.22 -8.18
N PHE A 43 8.71 -6.67 -7.47
CA PHE A 43 9.51 -7.85 -7.81
C PHE A 43 9.28 -9.02 -6.87
N THR A 44 8.32 -8.90 -5.94
CA THR A 44 7.89 -10.03 -5.12
C THR A 44 7.18 -11.05 -5.98
N ASP A 45 7.01 -12.25 -5.46
CA ASP A 45 6.20 -13.28 -6.09
C ASP A 45 5.00 -13.62 -5.16
N PRO A 46 3.74 -13.33 -5.56
CA PRO A 46 3.38 -12.52 -6.73
C PRO A 46 3.77 -11.03 -6.53
N PRO A 47 3.92 -10.24 -7.61
CA PRO A 47 4.08 -8.79 -7.52
C PRO A 47 2.92 -8.15 -6.75
N LEU A 48 3.23 -7.34 -5.75
CA LEU A 48 2.25 -6.86 -4.77
C LEU A 48 1.43 -5.66 -5.30
N THR A 49 0.10 -5.81 -5.34
CA THR A 49 -0.85 -4.69 -5.45
C THR A 49 -0.77 -3.86 -4.18
N THR A 50 -0.64 -2.54 -4.28
CA THR A 50 -0.39 -1.67 -3.13
C THR A 50 -0.93 -0.26 -3.34
N VAL A 51 -1.05 0.51 -2.26
CA VAL A 51 -1.33 1.94 -2.30
C VAL A 51 0.00 2.71 -2.25
N ARG A 52 0.39 3.34 -3.36
CA ARG A 52 1.58 4.18 -3.45
C ARG A 52 1.31 5.53 -2.79
N GLN A 53 2.18 5.87 -1.84
CA GLN A 53 2.18 7.16 -1.17
C GLN A 53 3.08 8.16 -1.91
N PRO A 54 2.67 9.44 -2.07
CA PRO A 54 3.52 10.46 -2.68
C PRO A 54 4.55 10.99 -1.67
N VAL A 55 5.41 10.11 -1.15
CA VAL A 55 6.36 10.38 -0.06
C VAL A 55 7.28 11.56 -0.38
N THR A 56 7.72 11.70 -1.63
CA THR A 56 8.54 12.86 -2.06
C THR A 56 7.80 14.19 -1.86
N ALA A 57 6.53 14.27 -2.26
CA ALA A 57 5.74 15.49 -2.09
C ALA A 57 5.46 15.79 -0.61
N MET A 58 5.20 14.76 0.19
CA MET A 58 5.03 14.87 1.64
C MET A 58 6.30 15.40 2.31
N ALA A 59 7.47 14.84 1.96
CA ALA A 59 8.75 15.27 2.49
C ALA A 59 9.07 16.73 2.12
N VAL A 60 8.84 17.13 0.87
CA VAL A 60 9.02 18.51 0.42
C VAL A 60 8.12 19.47 1.20
N ALA A 61 6.84 19.13 1.39
CA ALA A 61 5.92 19.96 2.16
C ALA A 61 6.35 20.08 3.63
N ALA A 62 6.74 18.97 4.26
CA ALA A 62 7.18 18.95 5.66
C ALA A 62 8.46 19.79 5.87
N VAL A 63 9.45 19.64 4.98
CA VAL A 63 10.71 20.41 5.07
C VAL A 63 10.46 21.89 4.83
N ARG A 64 9.60 22.25 3.86
CA ARG A 64 9.23 23.66 3.64
C ARG A 64 8.54 24.27 4.85
N ALA A 65 7.56 23.58 5.42
CA ALA A 65 6.87 24.03 6.62
C ALA A 65 7.84 24.27 7.80
N LEU A 66 8.83 23.39 7.98
CA LEU A 66 9.87 23.56 8.99
C LEU A 66 10.75 24.78 8.73
N ILE A 67 11.17 25.00 7.48
CA ILE A 67 11.99 26.17 7.10
C ILE A 67 11.22 27.47 7.33
N ASP A 68 9.94 27.51 6.96
CA ASP A 68 9.09 28.69 7.16
C ASP A 68 8.92 29.02 8.65
N GLU A 69 8.77 27.99 9.50
CA GLU A 69 8.73 28.16 10.95
C GLU A 69 10.05 28.71 11.51
N ILE A 70 11.19 28.17 11.07
CA ILE A 70 12.53 28.63 11.49
C ILE A 70 12.76 30.11 11.14
N ASN A 71 12.26 30.56 9.98
CA ASN A 71 12.40 31.93 9.52
C ASN A 71 11.38 32.90 10.14
N GLY A 72 10.49 32.42 11.02
CA GLY A 72 9.49 33.26 11.67
C GLY A 72 8.39 33.73 10.72
N HIS A 73 8.15 33.03 9.60
CA HIS A 73 7.10 33.38 8.64
C HIS A 73 5.67 33.10 9.13
N GLY A 74 5.50 32.67 10.38
CA GLY A 74 4.21 32.41 11.00
C GLY A 74 3.48 31.27 10.30
N THR A 75 3.68 30.04 10.72
CA THR A 75 2.93 28.93 10.13
C THR A 75 1.49 28.96 10.64
N HIS A 76 0.55 29.40 9.79
CA HIS A 76 -0.82 28.94 9.95
C HIS A 76 -0.77 27.41 9.90
N ARG A 77 -1.29 26.74 10.95
CA ARG A 77 -1.35 25.28 11.05
C ARG A 77 -1.98 24.72 9.77
N SER A 78 -1.13 24.33 8.83
CA SER A 78 -1.54 23.97 7.47
C SER A 78 -1.82 22.47 7.45
N GLU A 79 -3.03 22.11 7.03
CA GLU A 79 -3.39 20.73 6.79
C GLU A 79 -2.99 20.36 5.36
N TYR A 80 -2.08 19.40 5.22
CA TYR A 80 -1.64 18.91 3.92
C TYR A 80 -2.35 17.58 3.61
N VAL A 81 -3.15 17.56 2.54
CA VAL A 81 -3.80 16.36 2.05
C VAL A 81 -3.14 15.92 0.75
N PHE A 82 -2.64 14.68 0.72
CA PHE A 82 -2.00 14.10 -0.45
C PHE A 82 -2.87 12.97 -1.01
N ARG A 83 -2.98 12.91 -2.34
CA ARG A 83 -3.71 11.83 -3.02
C ARG A 83 -2.78 10.65 -3.27
N PRO A 84 -3.06 9.46 -2.72
CA PRO A 84 -2.34 8.26 -3.08
C PRO A 84 -2.81 7.70 -4.42
N GLU A 85 -2.07 6.71 -4.93
CA GLU A 85 -2.40 5.96 -6.15
C GLU A 85 -2.51 4.46 -5.82
N LEU A 86 -3.57 3.80 -6.30
CA LEU A 86 -3.63 2.34 -6.26
C LEU A 86 -2.82 1.76 -7.42
N VAL A 87 -1.79 0.99 -7.10
CA VAL A 87 -0.96 0.30 -8.08
C VAL A 87 -1.37 -1.17 -8.11
N VAL A 88 -2.16 -1.54 -9.12
CA VAL A 88 -2.65 -2.91 -9.30
C VAL A 88 -1.57 -3.79 -9.92
N ARG A 89 -1.30 -4.94 -9.29
CA ARG A 89 -0.38 -5.99 -9.74
C ARG A 89 -1.03 -7.38 -9.55
N SER A 90 -0.22 -8.42 -9.40
CA SER A 90 -0.68 -9.82 -9.45
C SER A 90 -1.11 -10.40 -8.10
N SER A 91 -1.00 -9.67 -6.98
CA SER A 91 -1.45 -10.17 -5.66
C SER A 91 -2.96 -10.02 -5.42
N THR A 92 -3.71 -9.49 -6.38
CA THR A 92 -5.19 -9.33 -6.30
C THR A 92 -5.87 -9.91 -7.53
N GLY A 93 -7.07 -10.46 -7.35
CA GLY A 93 -7.87 -11.05 -8.43
C GLY A 93 -9.37 -10.96 -8.16
N ALA A 94 -10.17 -11.25 -9.18
CA ALA A 94 -11.63 -11.32 -9.03
C ALA A 94 -12.01 -12.48 -8.11
N VAL A 95 -12.99 -12.26 -7.24
CA VAL A 95 -13.57 -13.34 -6.43
C VAL A 95 -14.23 -14.35 -7.36
N LYS A 96 -13.88 -15.63 -7.23
CA LYS A 96 -14.57 -16.71 -7.96
C LYS A 96 -16.04 -16.71 -7.55
N GLN A 97 -16.94 -16.46 -8.50
CA GLN A 97 -18.36 -16.66 -8.27
C GLN A 97 -18.61 -18.17 -8.17
N LEU A 98 -19.19 -18.61 -7.05
CA LEU A 98 -19.76 -19.95 -6.98
C LEU A 98 -20.93 -20.00 -7.95
N LEU A 99 -20.76 -20.74 -9.06
CA LEU A 99 -21.88 -21.15 -9.90
C LEU A 99 -22.82 -21.97 -9.02
N VAL A 100 -23.91 -21.34 -8.59
CA VAL A 100 -25.04 -22.05 -7.99
C VAL A 100 -25.72 -22.77 -9.15
N ALA A 101 -25.53 -24.09 -9.22
CA ALA A 101 -26.34 -24.98 -10.07
C ALA A 101 -27.65 -25.29 -9.36
#